data_AF-A0A7R9HGL6-F1
#
_entry.id   AF-A0A7R9HGL6-F1
#
_cell.length_a   1.000
_cell.length_b   1.000
_cell.length_c   1.000
_cell.angle_alpha   90.00
_cell.angle_beta   90.00
_cell.angle_gamma   90.00
#
_symmetry.space_group_name_H-M   'P 1'
#
loop_
_entity.id
_entity.type
_entity.pdbx_description
1 polymer ?
#
loop_
_entity_poly.entity_id
_entity_poly.type
_entity_poly.pdbx_seq_one_letter_code
_entity_poly.pdbx_strand_id
1 'polypeptide(L)'
;MTVFLLVTATGCGFGLNFATTTTSVLILSCVFVTFSGLSANLVSSTVVDVFPTHLRAMAVCLALMMGRVGAICGSLMIGALIEVNCTTVFYVLSTFML
;
A
#
# COMPACT_ATOMS: atom_id res chain seq x y z
N MET A 1 12.04 -3.25 -12.34
CA MET A 1 10.77 -4.00 -12.31
C MET A 1 9.78 -3.42 -11.31
N THR A 2 10.20 -3.12 -10.08
CA THR A 2 9.39 -2.46 -9.03
C THR A 2 8.78 -1.12 -9.45
N VAL A 3 9.52 -0.28 -10.18
CA VAL A 3 9.04 1.03 -10.68
C VAL A 3 7.91 0.88 -11.70
N PHE A 4 7.95 -0.15 -12.56
CA PHE A 4 6.94 -0.38 -13.60
C PHE A 4 5.59 -0.78 -12.99
N LEU A 5 5.66 -1.57 -11.91
CA LEU A 5 4.50 -1.96 -11.11
C LEU A 5 3.88 -0.71 -10.44
N LEU A 6 4.69 0.16 -9.83
CA LEU A 6 4.19 1.37 -9.14
C LEU A 6 3.41 2.28 -10.09
N VAL A 7 3.95 2.52 -11.29
CA VAL A 7 3.30 3.34 -12.34
C VAL A 7 1.96 2.74 -12.77
N THR A 8 1.85 1.42 -12.89
CA THR A 8 0.57 0.77 -13.22
C THR A 8 -0.46 0.84 -12.08
N ALA A 9 -0.02 0.82 -10.82
CA ALA A 9 -0.92 0.98 -9.66
C ALA A 9 -1.46 2.41 -9.55
N THR A 10 -0.62 3.41 -9.81
CA THR A 10 -1.02 4.82 -9.90
C THR A 10 -2.05 5.06 -10.99
N GLY A 11 -1.88 4.43 -12.17
CA GLY A 11 -2.83 4.51 -13.28
C GLY A 11 -4.21 3.95 -12.94
N CYS A 12 -4.25 2.82 -12.21
CA CYS A 12 -5.50 2.27 -11.70
C CYS A 12 -6.16 3.17 -10.64
N GLY A 13 -5.37 3.86 -9.81
CA GLY A 13 -5.84 4.82 -8.81
C GLY A 13 -6.57 6.02 -9.42
N PHE A 14 -6.08 6.54 -10.55
CA PHE A 14 -6.76 7.61 -11.30
C PHE A 14 -8.09 7.14 -11.90
N GLY A 15 -8.22 5.86 -12.25
CA GLY A 15 -9.45 5.24 -12.76
C GLY A 15 -10.56 5.09 -11.70
N LEU A 16 -10.23 5.02 -10.40
CA LEU A 16 -11.23 5.03 -9.33
C LEU A 16 -12.00 6.35 -9.22
N ASN A 17 -11.44 7.45 -9.72
CA ASN A 17 -12.02 8.78 -9.57
C ASN A 17 -13.40 8.92 -10.23
N PHE A 18 -13.73 8.03 -11.17
CA PHE A 18 -15.01 8.00 -11.88
C PHE A 18 -16.04 7.02 -11.31
N ALA A 19 -15.69 6.25 -10.27
CA ALA A 19 -16.49 5.11 -9.84
C ALA A 19 -17.28 5.40 -8.55
N THR A 20 -18.47 5.99 -8.70
CA THR A 20 -19.41 6.34 -7.62
C THR A 20 -20.07 5.12 -6.93
N THR A 21 -19.87 3.90 -7.44
CA THR A 21 -20.67 2.72 -7.02
C THR A 21 -19.89 1.78 -6.07
N THR A 22 -20.58 1.24 -5.06
CA THR A 22 -20.01 0.35 -4.01
C THR A 22 -19.26 -0.87 -4.55
N THR A 23 -19.70 -1.44 -5.69
CA THR A 23 -19.10 -2.62 -6.33
C THR A 23 -17.71 -2.36 -6.90
N SER A 24 -17.46 -1.17 -7.46
CA SER A 24 -16.14 -0.79 -7.99
C SER A 24 -15.10 -0.62 -6.89
N VAL A 25 -15.49 -0.05 -5.76
CA VAL A 25 -14.60 0.15 -4.59
C VAL A 25 -14.10 -1.19 -4.04
N LEU A 26 -14.97 -2.21 -4.01
CA LEU A 26 -14.63 -3.56 -3.54
C LEU A 26 -13.64 -4.27 -4.46
N ILE A 27 -13.82 -4.16 -5.77
CA ILE A 27 -12.92 -4.79 -6.75
C ILE A 27 -11.54 -4.14 -6.66
N LEU A 28 -11.50 -2.83 -6.53
CA LEU A 28 -10.25 -2.07 -6.51
C LEU A 28 -9.47 -2.25 -5.22
N SER A 29 -10.13 -2.40 -4.07
CA SER A 29 -9.45 -2.73 -2.82
C SER A 29 -8.79 -4.12 -2.86
N CYS A 30 -9.43 -5.11 -3.49
CA CYS A 30 -8.82 -6.43 -3.70
C CYS A 30 -7.57 -6.39 -4.58
N VAL A 31 -7.62 -5.64 -5.69
CA VAL A 31 -6.47 -5.45 -6.59
C VAL A 31 -5.35 -4.71 -5.87
N PHE A 32 -5.68 -3.71 -5.08
CA PHE A 32 -4.69 -2.94 -4.33
C PHE A 32 -3.99 -3.76 -3.24
N VAL A 33 -4.74 -4.61 -2.53
CA VAL A 33 -4.19 -5.53 -1.52
C VAL A 33 -3.24 -6.55 -2.14
N THR A 34 -3.62 -7.15 -3.27
CA THR A 34 -2.76 -8.12 -3.96
C THR A 34 -1.49 -7.47 -4.50
N PHE A 35 -1.61 -6.26 -5.03
CA PHE A 35 -0.48 -5.48 -5.51
C PHE A 35 0.47 -5.05 -4.37
N SER A 36 -0.08 -4.59 -3.25
CA SER A 36 0.70 -4.24 -2.06
C SER A 36 1.47 -5.45 -1.49
N GLY A 37 0.84 -6.64 -1.47
CA GLY A 37 1.51 -7.89 -1.07
C GLY A 37 2.69 -8.25 -1.97
N LEU A 38 2.52 -8.11 -3.30
CA LEU A 38 3.60 -8.32 -4.26
C LEU A 38 4.77 -7.37 -4.02
N SER A 39 4.50 -6.08 -3.74
CA SER A 39 5.54 -5.10 -3.46
C SER A 39 6.37 -5.44 -2.22
N ALA A 40 5.73 -5.90 -1.13
CA ALA A 40 6.42 -6.30 0.10
C ALA A 40 7.30 -7.53 -0.12
N ASN A 41 6.83 -8.51 -0.89
CA ASN A 41 7.62 -9.68 -1.28
C ASN A 41 8.84 -9.29 -2.14
N LEU A 42 8.67 -8.36 -3.08
CA LEU A 42 9.77 -7.87 -3.91
C LEU A 42 10.81 -7.10 -3.09
N VAL A 43 10.37 -6.21 -2.20
CA VAL A 43 11.27 -5.47 -1.29
C VAL A 43 12.08 -6.45 -0.44
N SER A 44 11.42 -7.46 0.13
CA SER A 44 12.08 -8.52 0.90
C SER A 44 13.13 -9.26 0.08
N SER A 45 12.87 -9.52 -1.21
CA SER A 45 13.84 -10.17 -2.10
C SER A 45 14.99 -9.23 -2.50
N THR A 46 14.75 -7.92 -2.66
CA THR A 46 15.82 -6.96 -2.99
C THR A 46 16.72 -6.64 -1.80
N VAL A 47 16.19 -6.61 -0.58
CA VAL A 47 16.97 -6.41 0.65
C VAL A 47 17.99 -7.53 0.84
N VAL A 48 17.65 -8.75 0.40
CA VAL A 48 18.57 -9.89 0.41
C VAL A 48 19.78 -9.68 -0.50
N ASP A 49 19.58 -9.09 -1.67
CA ASP A 49 20.65 -8.91 -2.66
C ASP A 49 21.57 -7.74 -2.32
N VAL A 50 21.11 -6.79 -1.50
CA VAL A 50 21.85 -5.57 -1.13
C VAL A 50 22.62 -5.70 0.18
N PHE A 51 22.19 -6.55 1.12
CA PHE A 51 22.86 -6.70 2.42
C PHE A 51 23.66 -8.00 2.54
N PRO A 52 24.97 -7.96 2.83
CA PRO A 52 25.76 -9.16 3.09
C PRO A 52 25.23 -9.90 4.33
N THR A 53 25.28 -11.23 4.27
CA THR A 53 24.56 -12.25 5.07
C THR A 53 24.46 -12.03 6.59
N HIS A 54 25.35 -11.26 7.22
CA HIS A 54 25.37 -11.05 8.66
C HIS A 54 24.28 -10.10 9.21
N LEU A 55 23.65 -9.27 8.38
CA LEU A 55 22.63 -8.30 8.82
C LEU A 55 21.22 -8.61 8.31
N ARG A 56 21.04 -9.72 7.58
CA ARG A 56 19.80 -10.10 6.89
C ARG A 56 18.60 -10.22 7.84
N ALA A 57 18.80 -10.85 9.01
CA ALA A 57 17.72 -11.05 9.98
C ALA A 57 17.24 -9.72 10.62
N MET A 58 18.15 -8.79 10.89
CA MET A 58 17.79 -7.52 11.53
C MET A 58 17.04 -6.59 10.57
N ALA A 59 17.45 -6.57 9.30
CA ALA A 59 16.77 -5.79 8.25
C ALA A 59 15.34 -6.28 8.01
N VAL A 60 15.12 -7.61 7.99
CA VAL A 60 13.77 -8.20 7.84
C VAL A 60 12.89 -7.85 9.04
N CYS A 61 13.40 -7.99 10.27
CA CYS A 61 12.65 -7.60 11.46
C CYS A 61 12.28 -6.11 11.45
N LEU A 62 13.19 -5.22 11.07
CA LEU A 62 12.91 -3.79 10.95
C LEU A 62 11.86 -3.48 9.89
N ALA A 63 11.92 -4.13 8.73
CA ALA A 63 10.92 -3.98 7.67
C ALA A 63 9.53 -4.44 8.14
N LEU A 64 9.45 -5.57 8.87
CA LEU A 64 8.20 -6.07 9.44
C LEU A 64 7.66 -5.16 10.54
N MET A 65 8.52 -4.62 11.39
CA MET A 65 8.14 -3.67 12.45
C MET A 65 7.58 -2.39 11.86
N MET A 66 8.23 -1.81 10.84
CA MET A 66 7.72 -0.64 10.13
C MET A 66 6.39 -0.93 9.42
N GLY A 67 6.23 -2.13 8.83
CA GLY A 67 4.97 -2.56 8.23
C GLY A 67 3.82 -2.65 9.24
N ARG A 68 4.07 -3.19 10.44
CA ARG A 68 3.08 -3.26 11.53
C ARG A 68 2.74 -1.87 12.08
N VAL A 69 3.75 -1.02 12.31
CA VAL A 69 3.54 0.35 12.81
C VAL A 69 2.75 1.18 11.80
N GLY A 70 3.07 1.06 10.51
CA GLY A 70 2.33 1.70 9.42
C GLY A 70 0.88 1.23 9.35
N ALA A 71 0.62 -0.07 9.54
CA ALA A 71 -0.74 -0.60 9.58
C ALA A 71 -1.53 -0.05 10.78
N ILE A 72 -0.92 0.06 11.96
CA ILE A 72 -1.57 0.60 13.16
C ILE A 72 -1.90 2.08 12.95
N CYS A 73 -0.93 2.90 12.56
CA CYS A 73 -1.15 4.33 12.30
C CYS A 73 -2.18 4.56 11.19
N GLY A 74 -2.07 3.85 10.07
CA GLY A 74 -3.00 3.99 8.94
C GLY A 74 -4.43 3.62 9.31
N SER A 75 -4.62 2.51 10.04
CA SER A 75 -5.96 2.07 10.48
C SER A 75 -6.60 3.09 11.44
N LEU A 76 -5.81 3.67 12.35
CA LEU A 76 -6.26 4.71 13.27
C LEU A 76 -6.70 5.97 12.51
N MET A 77 -5.90 6.39 11.54
CA MET A 77 -6.12 7.61 10.77
C MET A 77 -7.33 7.47 9.82
N ILE A 78 -7.47 6.31 9.18
CA ILE A 78 -8.62 5.99 8.31
C ILE A 78 -9.91 5.88 9.14
N GLY A 79 -9.86 5.25 10.31
CA GLY A 79 -11.00 5.15 11.22
C GLY A 79 -11.54 6.53 11.62
N ALA A 80 -10.66 7.44 12.02
CA ALA A 80 -11.05 8.80 12.38
C ALA A 80 -11.59 9.62 11.18
N LEU A 81 -11.07 9.37 9.98
CA LEU A 81 -11.41 10.15 8.80
C LEU A 81 -12.74 9.67 8.15
N ILE A 82 -13.11 8.39 8.33
CA ILE A 82 -14.40 7.82 7.89
C ILE A 82 -15.59 8.45 8.63
N GLU A 83 -15.44 8.79 9.92
CA GLU A 83 -16.52 9.43 10.70
C GLU A 83 -16.87 10.83 10.21
N VAL A 84 -15.93 11.55 9.59
CA VAL A 84 -16.11 12.95 9.20
C VAL A 84 -16.55 13.08 7.73
N ASN A 85 -15.88 12.38 6.79
CA ASN A 85 -16.22 12.40 5.37
C ASN A 85 -15.68 11.16 4.62
N CYS A 86 -16.58 10.24 4.25
CA CYS A 86 -16.20 8.98 3.57
C CYS A 86 -15.56 9.19 2.18
N THR A 87 -15.99 10.22 1.43
CA THR A 87 -15.47 10.51 0.09
C THR A 87 -14.06 11.12 0.11
N THR A 88 -13.77 11.97 1.09
CA THR A 88 -12.47 12.64 1.24
C THR A 88 -11.35 11.65 1.60
N VAL A 89 -11.67 10.63 2.42
CA VAL A 89 -10.72 9.56 2.81
C VAL A 89 -10.18 8.84 1.59
N PHE A 90 -11.08 8.48 0.66
CA PHE A 90 -10.70 7.78 -0.57
C PHE A 90 -9.81 8.63 -1.46
N TYR A 91 -10.05 9.93 -1.53
CA TYR A 91 -9.25 10.86 -2.33
C TYR A 91 -7.82 10.99 -1.78
N VAL A 92 -7.69 11.15 -0.46
CA VAL A 92 -6.39 11.29 0.22
C VAL A 92 -5.57 10.00 0.10
N LEU A 93 -6.18 8.83 0.29
CA LEU A 93 -5.49 7.54 0.15
C LEU A 93 -4.98 7.30 -1.28
N SER A 94 -5.78 7.66 -2.28
CA SER A 94 -5.41 7.49 -3.69
C SER A 94 -4.25 8.41 -4.08
N THR A 95 -4.23 9.63 -3.54
CA THR A 95 -3.19 10.62 -3.83
C THR A 95 -1.90 10.32 -3.06
N PHE A 96 -1.97 9.76 -1.86
CA PHE A 96 -0.79 9.40 -1.06
C PHE A 96 0.01 8.22 -1.66
N MET A 97 -0.60 7.42 -2.53
CA MET A 97 0.07 6.32 -3.23
C MET A 97 0.74 6.71 -4.55
N LEU A 98 0.67 8.00 -4.90
CA LEU A 98 1.36 8.61 -6.04
C LEU A 98 2.65 9.29 -5.56
#